data_AF-A0A8B8MPL8-F1
#
_entry.id   AF-A0A8B8MPL8-F1
#
_cell.length_a   1.000
_cell.length_b   1.000
_cell.length_c   1.000
_cell.angle_alpha   90.00
_cell.angle_beta   90.00
_cell.angle_gamma   90.00
#
_symmetry.space_group_name_H-M   'P 1'
#
loop_
_entity.id
_entity.type
_entity.pdbx_description
1 polymer ?
#
loop_
_entity_poly.entity_id
_entity_poly.type
_entity_poly.pdbx_seq_one_letter_code
_entity_poly.pdbx_strand_id
1 'polypeptide(L)'
;MGHQYHQATDGLLTLFTKANHDLAMVHHRLEMEFQQVYPYNANPMKLVSRIKKIQEDISTLKGQCHELLAAKQDLIDKAQRTLVENRNSVQRMQTSLGITPTGEDDAAFTNFKQVIEEWTVQVRSKTGNEMHDSDSGDLNKLLFSAIVQSN
;
A
#
# COMPACT_ATOMS: atom_id res chain seq x y z
N MET A 1 -60.96 -36.15 -33.41
CA MET A 1 -59.74 -36.10 -32.55
C MET A 1 -58.62 -35.19 -33.09
N GLY A 2 -58.68 -34.63 -34.32
CA GLY A 2 -57.58 -33.82 -34.89
C GLY A 2 -57.59 -32.30 -34.61
N HIS A 3 -58.70 -31.71 -34.18
CA HIS A 3 -58.80 -30.25 -33.96
C HIS A 3 -58.28 -29.76 -32.60
N GLN A 4 -58.45 -30.55 -31.53
CA GLN A 4 -57.98 -30.18 -30.19
C GLN A 4 -56.46 -30.14 -30.08
N TYR A 5 -55.75 -31.02 -30.79
CA TYR A 5 -54.30 -31.02 -30.84
C TYR A 5 -53.74 -29.75 -31.48
N HIS A 6 -54.40 -29.22 -32.51
CA HIS A 6 -53.95 -28.00 -33.20
C HIS A 6 -54.09 -26.77 -32.30
N GLN A 7 -55.20 -26.64 -31.57
CA GLN A 7 -55.41 -25.53 -30.64
C GLN A 7 -54.41 -25.54 -29.47
N ALA A 8 -54.05 -26.72 -28.95
CA ALA A 8 -53.02 -26.84 -27.92
C ALA A 8 -51.62 -26.48 -28.43
N THR A 9 -51.29 -26.87 -29.68
CA THR A 9 -50.03 -26.48 -30.32
C THR A 9 -49.97 -24.99 -30.67
N ASP A 10 -51.08 -24.40 -31.09
CA ASP A 10 -51.19 -22.96 -31.39
C ASP A 10 -51.09 -22.11 -30.11
N GLY A 11 -51.70 -22.59 -29.00
CA GLY A 11 -51.54 -21.99 -27.69
C GLY A 11 -50.10 -22.04 -27.21
N LEU A 12 -49.41 -23.17 -27.41
CA LEU A 12 -47.99 -23.31 -27.07
C LEU A 12 -47.11 -22.39 -27.92
N LEU A 13 -47.37 -22.29 -29.23
CA LEU A 13 -46.67 -21.38 -30.13
C LEU A 13 -46.83 -19.93 -29.66
N THR A 14 -48.06 -19.54 -29.32
CA THR A 14 -48.37 -18.19 -28.82
C THR A 14 -47.63 -17.87 -27.51
N LEU A 15 -47.55 -18.84 -26.59
CA LEU A 15 -46.81 -18.69 -25.34
C LEU A 15 -45.30 -18.52 -25.60
N PHE A 16 -44.72 -19.31 -26.50
CA PHE A 16 -43.30 -19.15 -26.86
C PHE A 16 -43.03 -17.83 -27.56
N THR A 17 -43.92 -17.39 -28.46
CA THR A 17 -43.80 -16.07 -29.11
C THR A 17 -43.84 -14.95 -28.07
N LYS A 18 -44.77 -15.04 -27.10
CA LYS A 18 -44.85 -14.07 -26.01
C LYS A 18 -43.60 -14.10 -25.14
N ALA A 19 -43.17 -15.28 -24.69
CA ALA A 19 -41.97 -15.42 -23.86
C ALA A 19 -40.71 -14.89 -24.57
N ASN A 20 -40.59 -15.12 -25.87
CA ASN A 20 -39.49 -14.58 -26.67
C ASN A 20 -39.55 -13.05 -26.78
N HIS A 21 -40.74 -12.49 -26.95
CA HIS A 21 -40.93 -11.04 -26.95
C HIS A 21 -40.61 -10.41 -25.59
N ASP A 22 -41.08 -11.02 -24.50
CA ASP A 22 -40.80 -10.58 -23.12
C ASP A 22 -39.29 -10.63 -22.85
N LEU A 23 -38.60 -11.70 -23.28
CA LEU A 23 -37.15 -11.82 -23.15
C LEU A 23 -36.40 -10.76 -23.96
N ALA A 24 -36.86 -10.45 -25.18
CA ALA A 24 -36.28 -9.40 -26.00
C ALA A 24 -36.43 -8.00 -25.37
N MET A 25 -37.58 -7.71 -24.74
CA MET A 25 -37.79 -6.48 -23.98
C MET A 25 -36.86 -6.38 -22.78
N VAL A 26 -36.71 -7.46 -22.02
CA VAL A 26 -35.78 -7.51 -20.87
C VAL A 26 -34.34 -7.28 -21.33
N HIS A 27 -33.91 -7.95 -22.40
CA HIS A 27 -32.57 -7.77 -22.97
C HIS A 27 -32.32 -6.32 -23.38
N HIS A 28 -33.27 -5.71 -24.11
CA HIS A 28 -33.13 -4.31 -24.54
C HIS A 28 -33.03 -3.35 -23.35
N ARG A 29 -33.85 -3.55 -22.32
CA ARG A 29 -33.81 -2.71 -21.11
C ARG A 29 -32.48 -2.85 -20.36
N LEU A 30 -31.97 -4.07 -20.21
CA LEU A 30 -30.67 -4.32 -19.58
C LEU A 30 -29.53 -3.65 -20.36
N GLU A 31 -29.56 -3.68 -21.70
CA GLU A 31 -28.56 -3.00 -22.52
C GLU A 31 -28.62 -1.47 -22.32
N MET A 32 -29.82 -0.89 -22.29
CA MET A 32 -29.99 0.55 -22.04
C MET A 32 -29.48 0.96 -20.65
N GLU A 33 -29.80 0.18 -19.62
CA GLU A 33 -29.31 0.39 -18.25
C GLU A 33 -27.78 0.23 -18.18
N PHE A 34 -27.21 -0.76 -18.88
CA PHE A 34 -25.76 -0.97 -18.95
C PHE A 34 -25.03 0.24 -19.56
N GLN A 35 -25.51 0.75 -20.70
CA GLN A 35 -24.91 1.91 -21.36
C GLN A 35 -25.06 3.20 -20.53
N GLN A 36 -26.16 3.33 -19.78
CA GLN A 36 -26.36 4.46 -18.88
C GLN A 36 -25.38 4.45 -17.69
N VAL A 37 -25.16 3.27 -17.08
CA VAL A 37 -24.27 3.12 -15.92
C VAL A 37 -22.80 3.20 -16.34
N TYR A 38 -22.46 2.66 -17.52
CA TYR A 38 -21.10 2.59 -18.04
C TYR A 38 -20.97 3.38 -19.35
N PRO A 39 -21.04 4.72 -19.30
CA PRO A 39 -20.93 5.55 -20.50
C PRO A 39 -19.56 5.35 -21.18
N TYR A 40 -19.50 5.67 -22.49
CA TYR A 40 -18.29 5.57 -23.32
C TYR A 40 -17.77 4.14 -23.55
N ASN A 41 -18.66 3.13 -23.60
CA ASN A 41 -18.28 1.72 -23.78
C ASN A 41 -17.30 1.22 -22.70
N ALA A 42 -17.42 1.74 -21.48
CA ALA A 42 -16.61 1.30 -20.36
C ALA A 42 -16.91 -0.17 -20.07
N ASN A 43 -15.91 -1.04 -20.20
CA ASN A 43 -16.06 -2.46 -19.92
C ASN A 43 -15.78 -2.72 -18.43
N PRO A 44 -16.78 -3.08 -17.61
CA PRO A 44 -16.60 -3.23 -16.17
C PRO A 44 -15.58 -4.30 -15.80
N MET A 45 -15.54 -5.40 -16.56
CA MET A 45 -14.57 -6.47 -16.33
C MET A 45 -13.12 -6.01 -16.54
N LYS A 46 -12.88 -5.18 -17.57
CA LYS A 46 -11.55 -4.56 -17.79
C LYS A 46 -11.21 -3.53 -16.73
N LEU A 47 -12.19 -2.80 -16.21
CA LEU A 47 -11.96 -1.84 -15.11
C LEU A 47 -11.57 -2.59 -13.83
N VAL A 48 -12.31 -3.63 -13.47
CA VAL A 48 -12.01 -4.47 -12.31
C VAL A 48 -10.62 -5.10 -12.41
N SER A 49 -10.24 -5.63 -13.58
CA SER A 49 -8.90 -6.22 -13.74
C SER A 49 -7.77 -5.18 -13.61
N ARG A 50 -7.97 -3.96 -14.13
CA ARG A 50 -7.02 -2.85 -13.95
C ARG A 50 -6.91 -2.41 -12.49
N ILE A 51 -8.04 -2.33 -11.78
CA ILE A 51 -8.06 -1.97 -10.35
C ILE A 51 -7.28 -3.02 -9.54
N LYS A 52 -7.54 -4.31 -9.77
CA LYS A 52 -6.81 -5.41 -9.10
C LYS A 52 -5.31 -5.32 -9.33
N LYS A 53 -4.90 -5.11 -10.60
CA LYS A 53 -3.49 -4.93 -10.93
C LYS A 53 -2.86 -3.73 -10.19
N ILE A 54 -3.55 -2.59 -10.17
CA ILE A 54 -3.07 -1.40 -9.44
C ILE A 54 -2.94 -1.68 -7.94
N GLN A 55 -3.88 -2.43 -7.34
CA GLN A 55 -3.80 -2.81 -5.93
C GLN A 55 -2.58 -3.71 -5.64
N GLU A 56 -2.29 -4.67 -6.51
CA GLU A 56 -1.10 -5.53 -6.43
C GLU A 56 0.19 -4.72 -6.60
N ASP A 57 0.24 -3.84 -7.59
CA ASP A 57 1.39 -2.98 -7.88
C ASP A 57 1.66 -2.01 -6.71
N ILE A 58 0.63 -1.40 -6.12
CA ILE A 58 0.76 -0.52 -4.93
C ILE A 58 1.28 -1.30 -3.73
N SER A 59 0.78 -2.51 -3.50
CA SER A 59 1.22 -3.36 -2.38
C SER A 59 2.69 -3.74 -2.54
N THR A 60 3.10 -4.08 -3.76
CA THR A 60 4.49 -4.39 -4.10
C THR A 60 5.39 -3.16 -3.91
N LEU A 61 4.99 -2.01 -4.43
CA LEU A 61 5.72 -0.75 -4.29
C LEU A 61 5.88 -0.35 -2.82
N LYS A 62 4.82 -0.53 -2.00
CA LYS A 62 4.89 -0.29 -0.56
C LYS A 62 5.97 -1.14 0.07
N GLY A 63 6.01 -2.44 -0.23
CA GLY A 63 7.07 -3.34 0.26
C GLY A 63 8.47 -2.86 -0.13
N GLN A 64 8.68 -2.53 -1.41
CA GLN A 64 9.96 -2.01 -1.91
C GLN A 64 10.39 -0.70 -1.22
N CYS A 65 9.45 0.22 -0.96
CA CYS A 65 9.75 1.43 -0.20
C CYS A 65 10.16 1.15 1.24
N HIS A 66 9.57 0.16 1.91
CA HIS A 66 9.97 -0.23 3.26
C HIS A 66 11.38 -0.82 3.29
N GLU A 67 11.71 -1.70 2.34
CA GLU A 67 13.06 -2.26 2.21
C GLU A 67 14.10 -1.17 1.94
N LEU A 68 13.79 -0.22 1.06
CA LEU A 68 14.65 0.92 0.77
C LEU A 68 14.89 1.80 2.00
N LEU A 69 13.84 2.08 2.78
CA LEU A 69 13.95 2.85 4.02
C LEU A 69 14.81 2.12 5.06
N ALA A 70 14.62 0.80 5.20
CA ALA A 70 15.44 -0.02 6.10
C ALA A 70 16.92 -0.02 5.67
N ALA A 71 17.21 -0.21 4.39
CA ALA A 71 18.56 -0.16 3.86
C ALA A 71 19.22 1.22 4.05
N LYS A 72 18.45 2.31 3.87
CA LYS A 72 18.93 3.67 4.13
C LYS A 72 19.24 3.88 5.62
N GLN A 73 18.40 3.37 6.53
CA GLN A 73 18.64 3.48 7.97
C GLN A 73 19.91 2.72 8.39
N ASP A 74 20.11 1.50 7.89
CA ASP A 74 21.34 0.74 8.15
C ASP A 74 22.61 1.46 7.65
N LEU A 75 22.54 2.09 6.47
CA LEU A 75 23.64 2.91 5.96
C LEU A 75 23.94 4.11 6.88
N ILE A 76 22.89 4.81 7.35
CA ILE A 76 23.02 5.94 8.28
C ILE A 76 23.67 5.48 9.58
N ASP A 77 23.20 4.36 10.15
CA ASP A 77 23.72 3.83 11.42
C ASP A 77 25.19 3.44 11.30
N LYS A 78 25.58 2.81 10.18
CA LYS A 78 26.98 2.47 9.88
C LYS A 78 27.85 3.71 9.70
N ALA A 79 27.38 4.70 8.94
CA ALA A 79 28.10 5.95 8.74
C ALA A 79 28.28 6.72 10.05
N GLN A 80 27.23 6.81 10.86
CA GLN A 80 27.27 7.45 12.17
C GLN A 80 28.27 6.76 13.10
N ARG A 81 28.23 5.43 13.20
CA ARG A 81 29.19 4.66 14.02
C ARG A 81 30.63 4.96 13.59
N THR A 82 30.91 4.85 12.30
CA THR A 82 32.25 5.05 11.74
C THR A 82 32.75 6.48 11.97
N LEU A 83 31.90 7.49 11.75
CA LEU A 83 32.27 8.89 11.95
C LEU A 83 32.55 9.22 13.42
N VAL A 84 31.74 8.69 14.35
CA VAL A 84 31.96 8.88 15.79
C VAL A 84 33.25 8.20 16.25
N GLU A 85 33.52 6.97 15.80
CA GLU A 85 34.75 6.24 16.11
C GLU A 85 36.00 6.98 15.58
N ASN A 86 35.94 7.47 14.34
CA ASN A 86 37.01 8.25 13.72
C ASN A 86 37.23 9.57 14.47
N ARG A 87 36.15 10.29 14.81
CA ARG A 87 36.24 11.55 15.58
C ARG A 87 36.90 11.32 16.93
N ASN A 88 36.47 10.29 17.67
CA ASN A 88 37.05 9.95 18.97
C ASN A 88 38.55 9.64 18.86
N SER A 89 38.95 8.92 17.80
CA SER A 89 40.35 8.60 17.54
C SER A 89 41.18 9.86 17.26
N VAL A 90 40.68 10.76 16.41
CA VAL A 90 41.33 12.05 16.11
C VAL A 90 41.44 12.92 17.36
N GLN A 91 40.38 13.02 18.17
CA GLN A 91 40.38 13.81 19.39
C GLN A 91 41.40 13.28 20.41
N ARG A 92 41.56 11.96 20.53
CA ARG A 92 42.61 11.34 21.36
C ARG A 92 44.01 11.68 20.85
N MET A 93 44.24 11.65 19.53
CA MET A 93 45.51 12.03 18.93
C MET A 93 45.83 13.52 19.16
N GLN A 94 44.85 14.42 18.95
CA GLN A 94 45.01 15.85 19.21
C GLN A 94 45.37 16.11 20.68
N THR A 95 44.66 15.47 21.61
CA THR A 95 44.93 15.57 23.05
C THR A 95 46.35 15.11 23.39
N SER A 96 46.81 14.00 22.78
CA SER A 96 48.17 13.49 22.99
C SER A 96 49.27 14.41 22.45
N LEU A 97 48.95 15.23 21.45
CA LEU A 97 49.85 16.22 20.86
C LEU A 97 49.72 17.62 21.50
N GLY A 98 48.86 17.78 22.52
CA GLY A 98 48.60 19.07 23.16
C GLY A 98 47.83 20.07 22.26
N ILE A 99 47.22 19.60 21.18
CA ILE A 99 46.43 20.42 20.26
C ILE A 99 45.01 20.53 20.82
N THR A 100 44.52 21.74 21.02
CA THR A 100 43.14 21.97 21.45
C THR A 100 42.20 21.82 20.25
N PRO A 101 41.11 21.04 20.34
CA PRO A 101 40.14 20.93 19.25
C PRO A 101 39.57 22.29 18.85
N THR A 102 39.47 22.55 17.55
CA THR A 102 38.91 23.79 16.99
C THR A 102 37.38 23.77 17.13
N GLY A 103 36.76 24.86 17.57
CA GLY A 103 35.29 24.92 17.76
C GLY A 103 34.45 24.69 16.49
N GLU A 104 35.06 24.83 15.31
CA GLU A 104 34.44 24.53 14.01
C GLU A 104 34.15 23.01 13.82
N ASP A 105 35.01 22.15 14.37
CA ASP A 105 34.82 20.69 14.34
C ASP A 105 33.59 20.27 15.15
N ASP A 106 33.27 20.99 16.22
CA ASP A 106 32.07 20.75 17.04
C ASP A 106 30.79 21.25 16.35
N ALA A 107 30.87 22.35 15.60
CA ALA A 107 29.73 22.88 14.84
C ALA A 107 29.32 21.91 13.71
N ALA A 108 30.26 21.38 12.93
CA ALA A 108 29.99 20.42 11.87
C ALA A 108 29.37 19.11 12.40
N PHE A 109 29.88 18.60 13.53
CA PHE A 109 29.34 17.39 14.16
C PHE A 109 27.95 17.60 14.77
N THR A 110 27.68 18.79 15.31
CA THR A 110 26.35 19.17 15.79
C THR A 110 25.35 19.24 14.66
N ASN A 111 25.72 19.86 13.52
CA ASN A 111 24.89 19.89 12.32
C ASN A 111 24.58 18.47 11.81
N PHE A 112 25.59 17.59 11.76
CA PHE A 112 25.39 16.19 11.38
C PHE A 112 24.35 15.49 12.27
N LYS A 113 24.46 15.63 13.60
CA LYS A 113 23.49 15.05 14.54
C LYS A 113 22.07 15.55 14.30
N GLN A 114 21.92 16.85 14.07
CA GLN A 114 20.62 17.45 13.79
C GLN A 114 19.98 16.85 12.53
N VAL A 115 20.76 16.69 11.45
CA VAL A 115 20.25 16.09 10.20
C VAL A 115 19.79 14.64 10.41
N ILE A 116 20.49 13.85 11.23
CA ILE A 116 20.08 12.48 11.55
C ILE A 116 18.79 12.46 12.39
N GLU A 117 18.65 13.38 13.33
CA GLU A 117 17.45 13.51 14.16
C GLU A 117 16.23 13.92 13.32
N GLU A 118 16.39 14.91 12.44
CA GLU A 118 15.35 15.33 11.49
C GLU A 118 14.91 14.17 10.58
N TRP A 119 15.86 13.38 10.07
CA TRP A 119 15.57 12.16 9.31
C TRP A 119 14.76 11.16 10.14
N THR A 120 15.15 10.91 11.39
CA THR A 120 14.48 9.95 12.28
C THR A 120 13.03 10.37 12.56
N VAL A 121 12.79 11.67 12.76
CA VAL A 121 11.45 12.24 12.94
C VAL A 121 10.60 12.08 11.68
N GLN A 122 11.17 12.34 10.50
CA GLN A 122 10.46 12.20 9.22
C GLN A 122 10.06 10.74 8.92
N VAL A 123 10.92 9.77 9.21
CA VAL A 123 10.60 8.35 9.04
C VAL A 123 9.48 7.95 10.00
N ARG A 124 9.58 8.31 11.29
CA ARG A 124 8.59 7.94 12.31
C ARG A 124 7.21 8.57 12.06
N SER A 125 7.16 9.84 11.69
CA SER A 125 5.91 10.57 11.41
C SER A 125 5.16 10.02 10.19
N LYS A 126 5.88 9.54 9.16
CA LYS A 126 5.28 8.94 7.97
C LYS A 126 4.80 7.51 8.19
N THR A 127 5.51 6.73 9.01
CA THR A 127 5.08 5.37 9.38
C THR A 127 3.92 5.35 10.37
N GLY A 128 3.82 6.34 11.26
CA GLY A 128 2.77 6.40 12.30
C GLY A 128 1.36 6.73 11.81
N ASN A 129 1.21 7.28 10.60
CA ASN A 129 -0.10 7.74 10.09
C ASN A 129 -0.91 6.63 9.37
N GLU A 130 -0.35 5.42 9.22
CA GLU A 130 -0.99 4.30 8.50
C GLU A 130 -1.71 3.30 9.42
N MET A 131 -1.71 3.49 10.75
CA MET A 131 -2.16 2.48 11.71
C MET A 131 -3.68 2.38 11.90
N HIS A 132 -4.48 3.08 11.09
CA HIS A 132 -5.93 3.18 11.34
C HIS A 132 -6.84 2.33 10.47
N ASP A 133 -6.32 1.52 9.53
CA ASP A 133 -7.21 0.77 8.65
C ASP A 133 -6.62 -0.58 8.23
N SER A 134 -6.50 -1.51 9.18
CA SER A 134 -6.68 -2.96 8.94
C SER A 134 -6.41 -3.73 10.23
N ASP A 135 -7.50 -4.02 10.91
CA ASP A 135 -7.65 -4.97 11.99
C ASP A 135 -7.33 -6.39 11.49
N SER A 136 -6.09 -6.87 11.69
CA SER A 136 -5.74 -8.28 11.51
C SER A 136 -4.38 -8.58 12.13
N GLY A 137 -4.39 -9.26 13.29
CA GLY A 137 -3.23 -10.03 13.77
C GLY A 137 -2.12 -9.19 14.40
N ASP A 138 -2.36 -8.80 15.64
CA ASP A 138 -1.53 -7.98 16.52
C ASP A 138 -0.18 -8.67 16.89
N LEU A 139 0.71 -8.82 15.90
CA LEU A 139 2.09 -9.29 16.07
C LEU A 139 2.89 -8.32 16.98
N ASN A 140 2.54 -7.04 16.93
CA ASN A 140 3.11 -6.01 17.78
C ASN A 140 2.67 -6.16 19.25
N LYS A 141 1.39 -6.45 19.57
CA LYS A 141 1.06 -6.82 20.96
C LYS A 141 1.81 -8.06 21.44
N LEU A 142 2.07 -9.04 20.58
CA LEU A 142 2.83 -10.23 20.95
C LEU A 142 4.30 -9.89 21.27
N LEU A 143 4.92 -9.02 20.47
CA LEU A 143 6.30 -8.56 20.65
C LEU A 143 6.46 -7.63 21.88
N PHE A 144 5.46 -6.81 22.18
CA PHE A 144 5.55 -5.85 23.29
C PHE A 144 5.02 -6.37 24.63
N SER A 145 4.28 -7.49 24.66
CA SER A 145 3.92 -8.17 25.91
C SER A 145 5.05 -9.04 26.48
N ALA A 146 5.95 -9.55 25.63
CA ALA A 146 7.13 -10.31 26.05
C ALA A 146 8.24 -9.45 26.69
N ILE A 147 8.21 -8.13 26.49
CA ILE A 147 9.26 -7.21 26.97
C ILE A 147 8.94 -6.63 28.36
N VAL A 148 7.76 -6.88 28.94
CA VAL A 148 7.31 -6.25 30.20
C VAL A 148 7.07 -7.26 31.35
N GLN A 149 7.69 -8.44 31.31
CA GLN A 149 7.75 -9.33 32.50
C GLN A 149 9.19 -9.61 32.93
N SER A 150 9.84 -8.57 33.44
CA SER A 150 11.04 -8.70 34.27
C SER A 150 11.07 -7.58 35.32
N ASN A 151 10.32 -7.80 36.40
CA ASN A 151 10.61 -7.37 37.77
C ASN A 151 9.79 -8.21 38.73
#